data_AF-A0AAW2DFQ8-F1
#
_entry.id   AF-A0AAW2DFQ8-F1
#
_cell.length_a   1.000
_cell.length_b   1.000
_cell.length_c   1.000
_cell.angle_alpha   90.00
_cell.angle_beta   90.00
_cell.angle_gamma   90.00
#
_symmetry.space_group_name_H-M   'P 1'
#
loop_
_entity.id
_entity.type
_entity.pdbx_description
1 polymer ?
#
loop_
_entity_poly.entity_id
_entity_poly.type
_entity_poly.pdbx_seq_one_letter_code
_entity_poly.pdbx_strand_id
1 'polypeptide(L)' 'MNLKGELHNLKKGADSVDLYLQKIKVVRDKLLAVGVIVDDEELLHIATKGLPKEYNAFRSAIRTRVLS' A
#
# COMPACT_ATOMS: atom_id res chain seq x y z
N MET A 1 -5.02 17.55 6.03
CA MET A 1 -4.74 16.16 5.59
C MET A 1 -4.20 15.39 6.79
N ASN A 2 -4.57 14.13 6.99
CA ASN A 2 -4.07 13.29 8.09
C ASN A 2 -3.23 12.13 7.53
N LEU A 3 -2.40 11.50 8.36
CA LEU A 3 -1.51 10.41 7.95
C LEU A 3 -2.28 9.22 7.34
N LYS A 4 -3.50 8.94 7.83
CA LYS A 4 -4.35 7.88 7.27
C LYS A 4 -4.77 8.19 5.83
N GLY A 5 -5.17 9.43 5.56
CA GLY A 5 -5.51 9.90 4.22
C GLY A 5 -4.30 9.94 3.30
N GLU A 6 -3.12 10.30 3.80
CA GLU A 6 -1.87 10.22 3.03
C GLU A 6 -1.57 8.76 2.61
N LEU A 7 -1.63 7.83 3.57
CA LEU A 7 -1.40 6.40 3.32
C LEU A 7 -2.33 5.86 2.23
N HIS A 8 -3.64 6.15 2.32
CA HIS A 8 -4.65 5.67 1.37
C HIS A 8 -4.55 6.29 -0.03
N ASN A 9 -3.88 7.43 -0.16
CA ASN A 9 -3.70 8.14 -1.43
C ASN A 9 -2.34 7.87 -2.09
N LEU A 10 -1.44 7.11 -1.44
CA LEU A 10 -0.16 6.73 -2.02
C LEU A 10 -0.34 5.92 -3.32
N LYS A 11 0.40 6.31 -4.35
CA LYS A 11 0.48 5.60 -5.64
C LYS A 11 1.94 5.45 -6.02
N LYS A 12 2.28 4.38 -6.75
CA LYS A 12 3.65 4.19 -7.28
C LYS A 12 4.02 5.33 -8.21
N GLY A 13 3.10 5.73 -9.10
CA GLY A 13 3.39 6.71 -10.15
C GLY A 13 4.65 6.35 -10.92
N ALA A 14 5.55 7.31 -11.08
CA ALA A 14 6.85 7.15 -11.73
C ALA A 14 7.95 6.55 -10.83
N ASP A 15 7.70 6.35 -9.53
CA ASP A 15 8.68 5.78 -8.60
C ASP A 15 9.00 4.31 -8.94
N SER A 16 10.15 3.81 -8.48
CA SER A 16 10.39 2.37 -8.44
C SER A 16 9.44 1.69 -7.46
N VAL A 17 9.25 0.38 -7.60
CA VAL A 17 8.44 -0.41 -6.67
C VAL A 17 9.02 -0.32 -5.25
N ASP A 18 10.34 -0.43 -5.10
CA ASP A 18 11.02 -0.32 -3.81
C ASP A 18 10.76 1.02 -3.12
N LEU A 19 10.89 2.13 -3.86
CA LEU A 19 10.67 3.47 -3.31
C LEU A 19 9.20 3.65 -2.90
N TYR A 20 8.26 3.15 -3.70
CA TYR A 20 6.85 3.16 -3.36
C TYR A 20 6.55 2.36 -2.08
N LEU A 21 7.08 1.15 -1.95
CA LEU A 21 6.90 0.33 -0.75
C LEU A 21 7.57 0.96 0.48
N GLN A 22 8.71 1.63 0.32
CA GLN A 22 9.33 2.41 1.39
C GLN A 22 8.45 3.57 1.86
N LYS A 23 7.81 4.30 0.94
CA LYS A 23 6.87 5.38 1.30
C LYS A 23 5.70 4.86 2.14
N ILE A 24 5.13 3.70 1.77
CA ILE A 24 4.08 3.04 2.57
C ILE A 24 4.59 2.73 3.98
N LYS A 25 5.77 2.10 4.11
CA LYS A 25 6.37 1.77 5.42
C LYS A 25 6.55 3.01 6.29
N VAL A 26 7.11 4.08 5.74
CA VAL A 26 7.33 5.34 6.47
C VAL A 26 6.02 5.92 7.02
N VAL A 27 4.95 5.95 6.23
CA VAL A 27 3.66 6.47 6.71
C VAL A 27 3.03 5.52 7.75
N ARG A 28 3.14 4.20 7.57
CA ARG A 28 2.70 3.21 8.56
C ARG A 28 3.43 3.37 9.88
N ASP A 29 4.75 3.52 9.85
CA ASP A 29 5.57 3.67 11.06
C ASP A 29 5.23 4.97 11.82
N LYS A 30 4.92 6.06 11.10
CA LYS A 30 4.39 7.30 11.71
C LYS A 30 3.03 7.10 12.38
N LEU A 31 2.13 6.32 11.76
CA LEU A 31 0.83 5.97 12.34
C LEU A 31 1.00 5.10 13.60
N LEU A 32 1.88 4.11 13.53
CA LEU A 32 2.18 3.24 14.65
C LEU A 32 2.75 4.02 15.84
N ALA A 33 3.61 5.01 15.58
CA ALA A 33 4.17 5.88 16.62
C ALA A 33 3.12 6.68 17.39
N VAL A 34 1.93 6.92 16.82
CA VAL A 34 0.80 7.59 17.48
C VAL A 34 -0.30 6.59 17.94
N GLY A 35 0.02 5.30 17.97
CA GLY A 35 -0.89 4.24 18.42
C GLY A 35 -1.93 3.80 17.38
N VAL A 36 -1.82 4.25 16.13
CA VAL A 36 -2.69 3.81 15.04
C VAL A 36 -2.06 2.59 14.36
N ILE A 37 -2.66 1.43 14.59
CA ILE A 37 -2.25 0.18 13.96
C ILE A 37 -2.95 0.05 12.61
N VAL A 38 -2.17 -0.25 11.57
CA VAL A 38 -2.65 -0.61 10.23
C VAL A 38 -2.24 -2.05 10.02
N ASP A 39 -3.22 -2.93 9.86
CA ASP A 39 -2.97 -4.36 9.70
C ASP A 39 -2.44 -4.70 8.29
N ASP A 40 -1.94 -5.93 8.15
CA ASP A 40 -1.31 -6.38 6.91
C ASP A 40 -2.30 -6.50 5.74
N GLU A 41 -3.59 -6.75 6.00
CA GLU A 41 -4.61 -6.82 4.96
C GLU A 41 -4.91 -5.42 4.41
N GLU A 42 -5.03 -4.42 5.28
CA GLU A 42 -5.15 -3.01 4.89
C GLU A 42 -3.90 -2.55 4.12
N LEU A 43 -2.69 -2.90 4.59
CA LEU A 43 -1.44 -2.59 3.89
C LEU A 43 -1.37 -3.24 2.50
N LEU A 44 -1.79 -4.50 2.38
CA LEU A 44 -1.85 -5.21 1.11
C LEU A 44 -2.84 -4.53 0.16
N HIS A 45 -4.02 -4.11 0.66
CA HIS A 45 -4.99 -3.37 -0.12
C HIS A 45 -4.42 -2.03 -0.62
N ILE A 46 -3.78 -1.25 0.25
CA ILE A 46 -3.14 0.02 -0.10
C ILE A 46 -2.07 -0.19 -1.17
N ALA A 47 -1.15 -1.13 -0.93
CA ALA A 47 -0.04 -1.42 -1.83
C ALA A 47 -0.54 -1.85 -3.21
N THR A 48 -1.52 -2.76 -3.28
CA THR A 48 -2.05 -3.26 -4.56
C THR A 48 -2.93 -2.26 -5.30
N LYS A 49 -3.61 -1.35 -4.58
CA LYS A 49 -4.44 -0.29 -5.15
C LYS A 49 -3.60 0.83 -5.77
N GLY A 50 -2.43 1.14 -5.21
CA GLY A 50 -1.55 2.20 -5.71
C GLY A 50 -0.65 1.79 -6.88
N LEU A 51 -0.69 0.53 -7.34
CA LEU A 51 0.06 0.07 -8.50
C LEU A 51 -0.57 0.53 -9.84
N PRO A 52 0.25 0.86 -10.86
CA PRO A 52 -0.24 1.17 -12.21
C PRO A 52 -0.88 -0.05 -12.90
N LYS A 53 -1.60 0.22 -14.01
CA LYS A 53 -2.32 -0.81 -14.79
C LYS A 53 -1.40 -1.90 -15.37
N GLU A 54 -0.13 -1.61 -15.61
CA GLU A 54 0.86 -2.61 -16.06
C GLU A 54 1.04 -3.77 -15.06
N TYR A 55 0.71 -3.56 -13.79
CA TYR A 55 0.73 -4.59 -12.75
C TYR A 55 -0.61 -5.33 -12.59
N ASN A 56 -1.58 -5.16 -13.51
CA ASN A 56 -2.90 -5.79 -13.36
C ASN A 56 -2.84 -7.32 -13.20
N ALA A 57 -1.97 -8.01 -13.95
CA ALA A 57 -1.79 -9.45 -13.81
C ALA A 57 -1.34 -9.84 -12.38
N PHE A 58 -0.38 -9.10 -11.83
CA PHE A 58 0.09 -9.27 -10.46
C PHE A 58 -1.01 -9.00 -9.43
N ARG A 59 -1.77 -7.91 -9.60
CA ARG A 59 -2.90 -7.55 -8.73
C ARG A 59 -3.98 -8.65 -8.73
N SER A 60 -4.28 -9.21 -9.90
CA SER A 60 -5.23 -10.32 -10.03
C SER A 60 -4.71 -11.59 -9.36
N ALA A 61 -3.45 -11.97 -9.59
CA ALA A 61 -2.85 -13.17 -9.00
C ALA A 61 -2.83 -13.14 -7.47
N ILE A 62 -2.52 -11.97 -6.87
CA ILE A 62 -2.60 -11.79 -5.41
C ILE A 62 -4.04 -11.95 -4.93
N ARG A 63 -5.01 -11.31 -5.60
CA ARG A 63 -6.42 -11.39 -5.20
C ARG A 63 -6.97 -12.82 -5.27
N THR A 64 -6.57 -13.60 -6.27
CA THR A 64 -7.01 -15.00 -6.39
C THR A 64 -6.48 -15.86 -5.25
N ARG A 65 -5.24 -15.64 -4.79
CA ARG A 65 -4.62 -16.42 -3.70
C ARG A 65 -5.15 -16.10 -2.31
N VAL A 66 -5.71 -14.90 -2.11
CA VAL A 66 -6.36 -14.51 -0.84
C VAL A 66 -7.79 -15.07 -0.76
N LEU A 67 -8.36 -15.50 -1.90
CA LEU A 67 -9.71 -16.05 -2.00
C LEU A 67 -9.75 -17.59 -2.19
N SER A 68 -8.60 -18.27 -2.14
CA SER A 68 -8.43 -19.72 -2.31
C SER A 68 -7.87 -20.35 -1.04
#